data_AF-A0A6M3IQM3-F1
#
_entry.id   AF-A0A6M3IQM3-F1
#
_cell.length_a   1.000
_cell.length_b   1.000
_cell.length_c   1.000
_cell.angle_alpha   90.00
_cell.angle_beta   90.00
_cell.angle_gamma   90.00
#
_symmetry.space_group_name_H-M   'P 1'
#
loop_
_entity.id
_entity.type
_entity.pdbx_description
1 polymer ?
#
loop_
_entity_poly.entity_id
_entity_poly.type
_entity_poly.pdbx_seq_one_letter_code
_entity_poly.pdbx_strand_id
1 'polypeptide(L)' 'YKVIENYNKTMPEIEEQGYDGMLCRINFIECKSNGYLSKEEKEKASWYLENNYCSKFLIAKKIKGGIEYAEFK' A
#
# COMPACT_ATOMS: atom_id res chain seq x y z
N TYR A 1 25.07 0.69 5.28
CA TYR A 1 24.13 0.19 4.25
C TYR A 1 23.83 1.34 3.31
N LYS A 2 23.85 1.13 2.00
CA LYS A 2 23.74 2.21 1.00
C LYS A 2 22.31 2.77 0.97
N VAL A 3 22.19 4.08 1.14
CA VAL A 3 20.97 4.85 0.88
C VAL A 3 20.79 4.90 -0.64
N ILE A 4 19.66 4.43 -1.14
CA ILE A 4 19.31 4.57 -2.57
C ILE A 4 18.47 5.83 -2.70
N GLU A 5 18.97 6.76 -3.50
CA GLU A 5 18.31 8.02 -3.84
C GLU A 5 17.15 7.82 -4.84
N ASN A 6 16.05 8.51 -4.53
CA ASN A 6 15.03 9.14 -5.38
C ASN A 6 14.57 8.48 -6.70
N TYR A 7 13.26 8.22 -6.79
CA TYR A 7 12.52 8.33 -8.04
C TYR A 7 11.26 9.18 -7.84
N ASN A 8 11.31 10.40 -8.38
CA ASN A 8 10.19 11.31 -8.52
C ASN A 8 9.31 10.87 -9.70
N LYS A 9 8.03 10.61 -9.45
CA LYS A 9 6.95 10.92 -10.40
C LYS A 9 5.84 11.63 -9.62
N THR A 10 5.63 12.87 -10.00
CA THR A 10 4.81 13.89 -9.37
C THR A 10 3.32 13.55 -9.40
N MET A 11 2.64 13.72 -8.27
CA MET A 11 1.20 13.96 -8.23
C MET A 11 0.90 15.29 -8.97
N PRO A 12 -0.25 15.43 -9.64
CA PRO A 12 -0.58 16.66 -10.36
C PRO A 12 -0.55 17.89 -9.44
N GLU A 13 -0.02 19.00 -9.97
CA GLU A 13 0.05 20.29 -9.29
C GLU A 13 -1.36 20.78 -8.94
N ILE A 14 -1.59 20.99 -7.65
CA ILE A 14 -2.76 21.70 -7.13
C ILE A 14 -2.26 23.13 -6.86
N GLU A 15 -2.63 24.10 -7.70
CA GLU A 15 -2.25 25.50 -7.46
C GLU A 15 -3.05 26.10 -6.28
N GLU A 16 -2.27 26.48 -5.27
CA GLU A 16 -2.42 27.57 -4.30
C GLU A 16 -3.71 27.71 -3.47
N GLN A 17 -3.64 27.27 -2.21
CA GLN A 17 -3.48 28.17 -1.05
C GLN A 17 -3.34 27.36 0.25
N GLY A 18 -2.16 27.41 0.87
CA GLY A 18 -1.97 27.26 2.31
C GLY A 18 -2.50 25.99 2.97
N TYR A 19 -2.03 24.81 2.57
CA TYR A 19 -2.06 23.62 3.43
C TYR A 19 -0.66 23.01 3.47
N ASP A 20 -0.04 23.01 4.65
CA ASP A 20 1.06 22.11 5.01
C ASP A 20 0.49 20.68 5.03
N GLY A 21 0.26 20.13 3.84
CA GLY A 21 -0.41 18.87 3.62
C GLY A 21 0.46 17.75 4.11
N MET A 22 0.25 17.33 5.37
CA MET A 22 0.88 16.14 5.93
C MET A 22 0.67 14.96 4.98
N LEU A 23 1.75 14.49 4.35
CA LEU A 23 1.77 13.31 3.49
C LEU A 23 1.31 12.09 4.30
N CYS A 24 0.03 11.74 4.17
CA CYS A 24 -0.54 10.56 4.81
C CYS A 24 -0.34 9.33 3.91
N ARG A 25 0.32 8.30 4.44
CA ARG A 25 0.43 7.00 3.77
C ARG A 25 -0.82 6.18 4.06
N ILE A 26 -1.53 5.83 3.00
CA ILE A 26 -2.71 4.97 3.08
C ILE A 26 -2.27 3.54 2.79
N ASN A 27 -2.48 2.62 3.73
CA ASN A 27 -2.25 1.19 3.52
C ASN A 27 -3.60 0.48 3.46
N PHE A 28 -3.80 -0.35 2.45
CA PHE A 28 -4.91 -1.27 2.40
C PHE A 28 -4.50 -2.61 3.03
N ILE A 29 -5.41 -3.21 3.78
CA ILE A 29 -5.17 -4.47 4.50
C ILE A 29 -6.31 -5.43 4.18
N GLU A 30 -5.96 -6.59 3.63
CA GLU A 30 -6.90 -7.69 3.36
C GLU A 30 -6.65 -8.83 4.36
N CYS A 31 -7.69 -9.25 5.07
CA CYS A 31 -7.59 -10.28 6.11
C CYS A 31 -7.88 -11.67 5.55
N LYS A 32 -6.90 -12.57 5.56
CA LYS A 32 -7.01 -13.93 5.01
C LYS A 32 -6.58 -14.98 6.03
N SER A 33 -7.42 -15.99 6.26
CA SER A 33 -7.12 -17.11 7.17
C SER A 33 -5.91 -17.93 6.72
N ASN A 34 -5.75 -18.12 5.40
CA ASN A 34 -4.63 -18.85 4.81
C ASN A 34 -3.39 -17.98 4.55
N GLY A 35 -3.54 -16.65 4.50
CA GLY A 35 -2.48 -15.69 4.15
C GLY A 35 -2.23 -15.52 2.65
N TYR A 36 -3.15 -15.98 1.80
CA TYR A 36 -2.98 -15.91 0.34
C TYR A 36 -4.20 -15.26 -0.32
N LEU A 37 -3.93 -14.43 -1.32
CA LEU A 37 -4.95 -13.87 -2.21
C LEU A 37 -5.29 -14.86 -3.33
N SER A 38 -6.56 -14.94 -3.68
CA SER A 38 -7.05 -15.57 -4.91
C SER A 38 -6.53 -14.82 -6.14
N LYS A 39 -6.71 -15.40 -7.34
CA LYS A 39 -6.32 -14.73 -8.58
C LYS A 39 -6.99 -13.36 -8.74
N GLU A 40 -8.31 -13.30 -8.54
CA GLU A 40 -9.11 -12.08 -8.64
C GLU A 40 -8.70 -11.04 -7.59
N GLU A 41 -8.41 -11.49 -6.36
CA GLU A 41 -7.95 -10.59 -5.29
C GLU A 41 -6.57 -9.99 -5.59
N LYS A 42 -5.68 -10.73 -6.26
CA LYS A 42 -4.39 -10.20 -6.71
C LYS A 42 -4.57 -9.14 -7.79
N GLU A 43 -5.43 -9.39 -8.77
CA GLU A 43 -5.74 -8.42 -9.84
C GLU A 43 -6.30 -7.12 -9.23
N LYS A 44 -7.19 -7.23 -8.24
CA LYS A 44 -7.72 -6.09 -7.49
C LYS A 44 -6.65 -5.35 -6.69
N ALA A 45 -5.77 -6.06 -5.99
CA ALA A 45 -4.66 -5.47 -5.24
C ALA A 45 -3.68 -4.71 -6.15
N SER A 46 -3.32 -5.29 -7.30
CA SER A 46 -2.53 -4.63 -8.34
C SER A 46 -3.20 -3.35 -8.83
N TRP A 47 -4.50 -3.43 -9.14
CA TRP A 47 -5.25 -2.26 -9.61
C TRP A 47 -5.23 -1.10 -8.60
N TYR A 48 -5.39 -1.37 -7.29
CA TYR A 48 -5.33 -0.31 -6.27
C TYR A 48 -3.97 0.37 -6.19
N LEU A 49 -2.88 -0.40 -6.30
CA LEU A 49 -1.52 0.13 -6.28
C LEU A 49 -1.22 0.93 -7.56
N GLU A 50 -1.58 0.40 -8.72
CA GLU A 50 -1.39 1.05 -10.02
C GLU A 50 -2.14 2.38 -10.13
N ASN A 51 -3.31 2.48 -9.50
CA ASN A 51 -4.15 3.67 -9.52
C ASN A 51 -3.92 4.59 -8.29
N ASN A 52 -2.86 4.35 -7.50
CA ASN A 52 -2.48 5.18 -6.35
C ASN A 52 -3.58 5.34 -5.27
N TYR A 53 -4.48 4.37 -5.13
CA TYR A 53 -5.47 4.36 -4.04
C TYR A 53 -4.84 4.06 -2.67
N CYS A 54 -3.70 3.37 -2.67
CA CYS A 54 -2.92 3.09 -1.46
C CYS A 54 -1.42 3.06 -1.76
N SER A 55 -0.61 3.38 -0.76
CA SER A 55 0.85 3.26 -0.80
C SER A 55 1.32 1.80 -0.70
N LYS A 56 0.56 0.96 0.02
CA LYS A 56 0.83 -0.47 0.18
C LYS A 56 -0.45 -1.26 0.27
N PHE A 57 -0.39 -2.50 -0.19
CA PHE A 57 -1.41 -3.50 0.02
C PHE A 57 -0.83 -4.63 0.87
N LEU A 58 -1.42 -4.87 2.04
CA LEU A 58 -0.97 -5.84 3.02
C LEU A 58 -1.97 -6.99 3.15
N ILE A 59 -1.46 -8.18 3.40
CA ILE A 59 -2.26 -9.37 3.70
C ILE A 59 -2.05 -9.69 5.18
N ALA A 60 -3.12 -9.59 5.97
CA ALA A 60 -3.12 -9.92 7.38
C ALA A 60 -3.56 -11.37 7.61
N LYS A 61 -2.80 -12.13 8.38
CA LYS A 61 -3.11 -13.51 8.75
C LYS A 61 -2.99 -13.70 10.26
N LYS A 62 -3.97 -14.39 10.86
CA LYS A 62 -3.89 -14.78 12.27
C LYS A 62 -2.83 -15.86 12.48
N ILE A 63 -1.96 -15.65 13.46
CA ILE A 63 -1.00 -16.64 13.95
C ILE A 63 -1.24 -16.92 15.44
N LYS A 64 -0.57 -17.96 15.99
CA LYS A 64 -0.62 -18.22 17.43
C LYS A 64 0.03 -17.04 18.17
N GLY A 65 -0.78 -16.26 18.88
CA GLY A 65 -0.30 -15.11 19.65
C GLY A 65 -0.21 -13.79 18.90
N GLY A 66 -0.78 -13.66 17.69
CA GLY A 66 -0.76 -12.36 17.00
C GLY A 66 -1.32 -12.35 15.57
N ILE A 67 -0.97 -11.30 14.84
CA ILE A 67 -1.26 -11.10 13.42
C ILE A 67 0.06 -10.93 12.68
N GLU A 68 0.23 -11.69 11.61
CA GLU A 68 1.32 -11.53 10.65
C GLU A 68 0.83 -10.70 9.46
N TYR A 69 1.69 -9.83 8.94
CA TYR A 69 1.42 -9.02 7.76
C TYR A 69 2.42 -9.34 6.66
N ALA A 70 1.93 -9.65 5.45
CA ALA A 70 2.73 -9.81 4.25
C ALA A 70 2.43 -8.68 3.26
N GLU A 71 3.46 -8.12 2.62
CA GLU A 71 3.28 -7.11 1.58
C GLU A 71 3.01 -7.78 0.23
N PHE A 72 1.97 -7.33 -0.46
CA PHE A 72 1.69 -7.75 -1.83
C PHE A 72 2.74 -7.13 -2.77
N LYS A 73 3.33 -7.96 -3.64
CA LYS A 73 4.40 -7.60 -4.58
C LYS A 73 3.97 -7.86 -6.01
#